data_AF-A0A8H7HXG4-F1
#
_entry.id   AF-A0A8H7HXG4-F1
#
_cell.length_a   1.000
_cell.length_b   1.000
_cell.length_c   1.000
_cell.angle_alpha   90.00
_cell.angle_beta   90.00
_cell.angle_gamma   90.00
#
_symmetry.space_group_name_H-M   'P 1'
#
loop_
_entity.id
_entity.type
_entity.pdbx_description
1 polymer ?
#
loop_
_entity_poly.entity_id
_entity_poly.type
_entity_poly.pdbx_seq_one_letter_code
_entity_poly.pdbx_strand_id
1 'polypeptide(L)'
;MFVNIYTIFTVALAAVTVSADHAVSFTNNCGSNIRPIIKNTADGVTYTGPWLAKGQSSSSSWPSGIIVGQTNANQGNDCVGCTRLECDFANPNPSFRFCRLSRVAGFHVGMGFSWTEGGCKGATCAVGRCLSYDAWIPGPVDDGSSLRFCPVANIGLKITFCP
;
A
#
# COMPACT_ATOMS: atom_id res chain seq x y z
N MET A 1 4.56 48.79 45.39
CA MET A 1 3.96 47.51 45.84
C MET A 1 3.68 46.68 44.59
N PHE A 2 4.07 45.41 44.68
CA PHE A 2 4.27 44.35 43.68
C PHE A 2 3.42 44.34 42.38
N VAL A 3 4.13 44.18 41.26
CA VAL A 3 3.65 43.64 39.99
C VAL A 3 3.51 42.12 40.15
N ASN A 4 2.43 41.52 39.63
CA ASN A 4 2.43 40.28 38.81
C ASN A 4 1.11 39.52 38.91
N ILE A 5 0.42 39.36 37.77
CA ILE A 5 -0.39 38.17 37.52
C ILE A 5 -0.03 37.70 36.10
N TYR A 6 0.81 36.68 36.03
CA TYR A 6 1.16 35.96 34.82
C TYR A 6 -0.05 35.16 34.34
N THR A 7 -0.57 35.50 33.17
CA THR A 7 -1.53 34.67 32.43
C THR A 7 -0.74 33.55 31.74
N ILE A 8 -0.84 32.31 32.24
CA ILE A 8 -0.24 31.15 31.59
C ILE A 8 -1.21 30.66 30.50
N PHE A 9 -0.92 30.98 29.24
CA PHE A 9 -1.56 30.32 28.09
C PHE A 9 -0.88 28.97 27.86
N THR A 10 -1.56 27.88 28.22
CA THR A 10 -1.17 26.53 27.80
C THR A 10 -1.58 26.32 26.35
N VAL A 11 -0.63 26.46 25.43
CA VAL A 11 -0.81 26.03 24.04
C VAL A 11 -0.72 24.50 24.03
N ALA A 12 -1.86 23.82 23.94
CA ALA A 12 -1.90 22.40 23.68
C ALA A 12 -1.35 22.13 22.27
N LEU A 13 -0.12 21.65 22.19
CA LEU A 13 0.47 21.20 20.94
C LEU A 13 -0.19 19.89 20.54
N ALA A 14 -1.24 19.97 19.71
CA ALA A 14 -1.78 18.79 19.05
C ALA A 14 -0.65 18.20 18.20
N ALA A 15 -0.13 17.04 18.60
CA ALA A 15 0.82 16.29 17.80
C ALA A 15 0.09 15.84 16.52
N VAL A 16 0.22 16.62 15.45
CA VAL A 16 -0.12 16.18 14.11
C VAL A 16 0.89 15.07 13.79
N THR A 17 0.51 13.82 14.02
CA THR A 17 1.27 12.68 13.55
C THR A 17 1.20 12.69 12.04
N VAL A 18 2.20 13.31 11.41
CA VAL A 18 2.42 13.18 9.97
C VAL A 18 2.72 11.70 9.74
N SER A 19 1.76 10.94 9.24
CA SER A 19 2.03 9.60 8.72
C SER A 19 3.15 9.77 7.69
N ALA A 20 4.23 9.00 7.83
CA ALA A 20 5.34 9.09 6.90
C ALA A 20 4.82 8.67 5.53
N ASP A 21 4.68 9.63 4.63
CA ASP A 21 4.25 9.40 3.26
C ASP A 21 5.35 8.60 2.54
N HIS A 22 5.09 7.31 2.30
CA HIS A 22 6.00 6.42 1.59
C HIS A 22 5.90 6.68 0.08
N ALA A 23 7.05 6.75 -0.60
CA ALA A 23 7.06 6.89 -2.05
C ALA A 23 6.56 5.58 -2.70
N VAL A 24 5.56 5.69 -3.58
CA VAL A 24 5.03 4.55 -4.34
C VAL A 24 5.15 4.84 -5.82
N SER A 25 5.73 3.90 -6.57
CA SER A 25 5.79 3.94 -8.03
C SER A 25 5.07 2.74 -8.63
N PHE A 26 4.36 2.98 -9.72
CA PHE A 26 3.59 1.99 -10.47
C PHE A 26 4.20 1.84 -11.86
N THR A 27 4.25 0.61 -12.36
CA THR A 27 4.59 0.30 -13.76
C THR A 27 3.57 -0.68 -14.31
N ASN A 28 3.06 -0.41 -15.51
CA ASN A 28 2.14 -1.31 -16.19
C ASN A 28 2.84 -2.11 -17.29
N ASN A 29 2.97 -3.42 -17.13
CA ASN A 29 3.46 -4.34 -18.16
C ASN A 29 2.33 -5.10 -18.87
N CYS A 30 1.07 -4.90 -18.45
CA CYS A 30 -0.09 -5.57 -19.03
C CYS A 30 -0.33 -5.16 -20.48
N GLY A 31 -1.01 -6.01 -21.25
CA GLY A 31 -1.50 -5.68 -22.59
C GLY A 31 -2.68 -4.70 -22.60
N SER A 32 -3.24 -4.36 -21.43
CA SER A 32 -4.36 -3.46 -21.23
C SER A 32 -3.95 -2.24 -20.41
N ASN A 33 -4.74 -1.16 -20.50
CA ASN A 33 -4.53 0.01 -19.65
C ASN A 33 -4.90 -0.32 -18.20
N ILE A 34 -4.03 0.03 -17.27
CA ILE A 34 -4.23 -0.18 -15.83
C ILE A 34 -4.29 1.16 -15.12
N ARG A 35 -5.22 1.31 -14.17
CA ARG A 35 -5.30 2.47 -13.28
C ARG A 35 -4.95 2.05 -11.85
N PRO A 36 -3.87 2.57 -11.26
CA PRO A 36 -3.54 2.28 -9.86
C PRO A 36 -4.50 3.05 -8.94
N ILE A 37 -5.04 2.34 -7.95
CA ILE A 37 -5.85 2.92 -6.88
C ILE A 37 -5.17 2.60 -5.56
N ILE A 38 -5.15 3.58 -4.67
CA ILE A 38 -4.63 3.44 -3.31
C ILE A 38 -5.75 3.87 -2.37
N LYS A 39 -6.21 2.95 -1.52
CA LYS A 39 -7.16 3.23 -0.45
C LYS A 39 -6.41 3.26 0.86
N ASN A 40 -6.36 4.42 1.50
CA ASN A 40 -5.86 4.53 2.86
C ASN A 40 -6.88 3.90 3.83
N THR A 41 -6.46 2.87 4.55
CA THR A 41 -7.33 2.17 5.50
C THR A 41 -7.48 2.91 6.83
N ALA A 42 -6.62 3.89 7.12
CA ALA A 42 -6.68 4.66 8.35
C ALA A 42 -7.76 5.76 8.33
N ASP A 43 -7.95 6.44 7.19
CA ASP A 43 -8.88 7.57 7.05
C ASP A 43 -9.94 7.36 5.93
N GLY A 44 -9.83 6.28 5.16
CA GLY A 44 -10.73 5.96 4.04
C GLY A 44 -10.48 6.77 2.76
N VAL A 45 -9.50 7.68 2.75
CA VAL A 45 -9.17 8.50 1.58
C VAL A 45 -8.64 7.61 0.46
N THR A 46 -9.14 7.83 -0.75
CA THR A 46 -8.73 7.06 -1.93
C THR A 46 -7.99 7.95 -2.91
N TYR A 47 -6.73 7.63 -3.17
CA TYR A 47 -6.00 8.14 -4.33
C TYR A 47 -6.34 7.32 -5.57
N THR A 48 -6.51 8.04 -6.67
CA THR A 48 -6.93 7.48 -7.94
C THR A 48 -5.97 7.95 -9.02
N GLY A 49 -5.02 7.09 -9.41
CA GLY A 49 -3.96 7.47 -10.34
C GLY A 49 -4.40 7.62 -11.80
N PRO A 50 -3.48 7.98 -12.71
CA PRO A 50 -3.77 8.05 -14.13
C PRO A 50 -3.93 6.65 -14.74
N TRP A 51 -4.59 6.57 -15.89
CA TRP A 51 -4.52 5.38 -16.73
C TRP A 51 -3.11 5.22 -17.29
N LEU A 52 -2.52 4.05 -17.10
CA LEU A 52 -1.20 3.69 -17.60
C LEU A 52 -1.37 2.73 -18.78
N ALA A 53 -0.89 3.11 -19.96
CA ALA A 53 -0.69 2.19 -21.06
C ALA A 53 0.48 1.24 -20.77
N LYS A 54 0.66 0.20 -21.60
CA LYS A 54 1.80 -0.72 -21.47
C LYS A 54 3.13 0.05 -21.51
N GLY A 55 4.02 -0.26 -20.58
CA GLY A 55 5.32 0.38 -20.41
C GLY A 55 5.28 1.74 -19.70
N GLN A 56 4.09 2.27 -19.37
CA GLN A 56 3.99 3.53 -18.64
C GLN A 56 4.06 3.32 -17.13
N SER A 57 4.49 4.39 -16.46
CA SER A 57 4.63 4.45 -15.01
C SER A 57 4.05 5.74 -14.44
N SER A 58 3.69 5.71 -13.16
CA SER A 58 3.33 6.89 -12.37
C SER A 58 3.81 6.74 -10.93
N SER A 59 3.75 7.81 -10.16
CA SER A 59 4.12 7.81 -8.74
C SER A 59 3.10 8.55 -7.90
N SER A 60 3.04 8.18 -6.62
CA SER A 60 2.24 8.84 -5.58
C SER A 60 2.99 8.77 -4.25
N SER A 61 2.53 9.54 -3.26
CA SER A 61 2.80 9.22 -1.86
C SER A 61 1.71 8.33 -1.29
N TRP A 62 2.06 7.59 -0.24
CA TRP A 62 1.15 6.68 0.43
C TRP A 62 1.42 6.52 1.93
N PRO A 63 0.42 6.73 2.79
CA PRO A 63 0.59 6.52 4.22
C PRO A 63 0.48 5.05 4.68
N SER A 64 -0.48 4.26 4.18
CA SER A 64 -0.74 2.84 4.53
C SER A 64 -2.04 2.34 3.87
N GLY A 65 -2.31 1.03 3.74
CA GLY A 65 -3.62 0.50 3.33
C GLY A 65 -3.65 -0.51 2.16
N ILE A 66 -4.58 -0.34 1.22
CA ILE A 66 -4.83 -1.27 0.10
C ILE A 66 -4.51 -0.62 -1.24
N ILE A 67 -3.81 -1.36 -2.10
CA ILE A 67 -3.45 -0.95 -3.46
C ILE A 67 -3.98 -1.97 -4.47
N VAL A 68 -4.58 -1.49 -5.56
CA VAL A 68 -5.11 -2.33 -6.65
C VAL A 68 -4.78 -1.74 -8.03
N GLY A 69 -4.73 -2.60 -9.04
CA GLY A 69 -4.72 -2.21 -10.45
C GLY A 69 -6.09 -2.46 -11.07
N GLN A 70 -6.73 -1.41 -11.59
CA GLN A 70 -8.04 -1.49 -12.24
C GLN A 70 -7.92 -1.53 -13.76
N THR A 71 -8.87 -2.20 -14.40
CA THR A 71 -9.10 -2.09 -15.85
C THR A 71 -10.47 -1.47 -16.08
N ASN A 72 -10.82 -1.17 -17.34
CA ASN A 72 -12.17 -0.71 -17.65
C ASN A 72 -13.27 -1.72 -17.25
N ALA A 73 -12.94 -3.02 -17.19
CA ALA A 73 -13.87 -4.08 -16.82
C ALA A 73 -14.10 -4.21 -15.29
N ASN A 74 -13.18 -3.71 -14.47
CA ASN A 74 -13.24 -3.82 -13.02
C ASN A 74 -12.75 -2.52 -12.37
N GLN A 75 -13.71 -1.69 -11.93
CA GLN A 75 -13.50 -0.37 -11.35
C GLN A 75 -14.12 -0.26 -9.95
N GLY A 76 -13.82 0.83 -9.24
CA GLY A 76 -14.38 1.18 -7.92
C GLY A 76 -13.41 0.93 -6.75
N ASN A 77 -13.52 1.74 -5.70
CA ASN A 77 -12.47 1.88 -4.68
C ASN A 77 -12.11 0.57 -3.95
N ASP A 78 -13.04 -0.38 -3.85
CA ASP A 78 -12.79 -1.69 -3.23
C ASP A 78 -12.38 -2.79 -4.22
N CYS A 79 -12.55 -2.53 -5.52
CA CYS A 79 -12.20 -3.43 -6.63
C CYS A 79 -12.52 -4.89 -6.30
N VAL A 80 -13.81 -5.20 -6.14
CA VAL A 80 -14.27 -6.57 -5.86
C VAL A 80 -13.78 -7.49 -6.98
N GLY A 81 -13.16 -8.60 -6.63
CA GLY A 81 -12.53 -9.52 -7.58
C GLY A 81 -11.05 -9.22 -7.86
N CYS A 82 -10.46 -8.15 -7.32
CA CYS A 82 -9.11 -7.73 -7.66
C CYS A 82 -8.03 -8.30 -6.75
N THR A 83 -6.87 -8.56 -7.35
CA THR A 83 -5.62 -8.77 -6.63
C THR A 83 -5.27 -7.49 -5.85
N ARG A 84 -4.94 -7.63 -4.57
CA ARG A 84 -4.60 -6.51 -3.69
C ARG A 84 -3.14 -6.59 -3.27
N LEU A 85 -2.51 -5.43 -3.09
CA LEU A 85 -1.35 -5.26 -2.23
C LEU A 85 -1.83 -4.57 -0.96
N GLU A 86 -1.67 -5.24 0.18
CA GLU A 86 -2.07 -4.73 1.49
C GLU A 86 -0.79 -4.43 2.26
N CYS A 87 -0.62 -3.21 2.76
CA CYS A 87 0.48 -2.90 3.66
C CYS A 87 0.01 -2.15 4.90
N ASP A 88 0.72 -2.41 5.99
CA ASP A 88 0.57 -1.69 7.24
C ASP A 88 1.85 -0.93 7.56
N PHE A 89 1.79 0.39 7.42
CA PHE A 89 2.83 1.31 7.90
C PHE A 89 2.34 2.22 9.03
N ALA A 90 1.04 2.15 9.34
CA ALA A 90 0.42 2.95 10.39
C ALA A 90 0.66 2.33 11.78
N ASN A 91 1.11 1.07 11.84
CA ASN A 91 1.49 0.42 13.08
C ASN A 91 2.54 1.25 13.86
N PRO A 92 2.28 1.60 15.13
CA PRO A 92 3.24 2.36 15.94
C PRO A 92 4.53 1.60 16.21
N ASN A 93 4.52 0.26 16.06
CA ASN A 93 5.73 -0.55 16.10
C ASN A 93 6.37 -0.62 14.71
N PRO A 94 7.50 0.07 14.46
CA PRO A 94 8.15 0.08 13.15
C PRO A 94 8.64 -1.31 12.71
N SER A 95 8.81 -2.25 13.64
CA SER A 95 9.15 -3.64 13.33
C SER A 95 8.01 -4.42 12.66
N PHE A 96 6.77 -3.92 12.74
CA PHE A 96 5.58 -4.51 12.13
C PHE A 96 5.19 -3.84 10.81
N ARG A 97 6.11 -3.11 10.18
CA ARG A 97 5.92 -2.59 8.83
C ARG A 97 6.01 -3.73 7.83
N PHE A 98 4.89 -4.07 7.20
CA PHE A 98 4.82 -5.15 6.23
C PHE A 98 3.93 -4.82 5.04
N CYS A 99 4.14 -5.57 3.97
CA CYS A 99 3.26 -5.67 2.83
C CYS A 99 2.96 -7.13 2.52
N ARG A 100 1.84 -7.39 1.86
CA ARG A 100 1.52 -8.70 1.25
C ARG A 100 0.70 -8.52 -0.01
N LEU A 101 0.87 -9.43 -0.95
CA LEU A 101 -0.15 -9.63 -1.97
C LEU A 101 -1.31 -10.43 -1.38
N SER A 102 -2.52 -10.18 -1.86
CA SER A 102 -3.73 -10.81 -1.36
C SER A 102 -4.66 -11.15 -2.52
N ARG A 103 -5.16 -12.39 -2.48
CA ARG A 103 -6.15 -12.95 -3.39
C ARG A 103 -7.47 -13.24 -2.71
N VAL A 104 -7.63 -12.86 -1.44
CA VAL A 104 -8.87 -13.08 -0.68
C VAL A 104 -10.06 -12.37 -1.32
N ALA A 105 -9.82 -11.19 -1.92
CA ALA A 105 -10.85 -10.46 -2.65
C ALA A 105 -11.05 -10.93 -4.10
N GLY A 106 -10.24 -11.88 -4.58
CA GLY A 106 -10.22 -12.35 -5.96
C GLY A 106 -8.87 -12.17 -6.65
N PHE A 107 -8.85 -12.38 -7.96
CA PHE A 107 -7.69 -12.12 -8.80
C PHE A 107 -8.13 -11.49 -10.11
N HIS A 108 -7.49 -10.39 -10.49
CA HIS A 108 -7.81 -9.64 -11.72
C HIS A 108 -6.54 -9.30 -12.50
N VAL A 109 -5.67 -8.48 -11.91
CA VAL A 109 -4.39 -8.07 -12.49
C VAL A 109 -3.27 -8.77 -11.72
N GLY A 110 -2.37 -9.43 -12.44
CA GLY A 110 -1.14 -9.95 -11.84
C GLY A 110 -0.33 -8.80 -11.24
N MET A 111 0.22 -8.97 -10.05
CA MET A 111 0.90 -7.90 -9.34
C MET A 111 2.19 -8.40 -8.70
N GLY A 112 3.24 -7.60 -8.79
CA GLY A 112 4.47 -7.76 -8.04
C GLY A 112 4.82 -6.48 -7.32
N PHE A 113 5.51 -6.59 -6.20
CA PHE A 113 6.07 -5.43 -5.54
C PHE A 113 7.49 -5.70 -5.04
N SER A 114 8.26 -4.62 -4.92
CA SER A 114 9.57 -4.61 -4.27
C SER A 114 9.74 -3.34 -3.45
N TRP A 115 10.55 -3.43 -2.41
CA TRP A 115 10.95 -2.28 -1.59
C TRP A 115 11.98 -1.44 -2.36
N THR A 116 11.95 -0.12 -2.21
CA THR A 116 12.96 0.75 -2.84
C THR A 116 14.33 0.63 -2.16
N GLU A 117 14.36 0.27 -0.88
CA GLU A 117 15.55 0.23 -0.02
C GLU A 117 15.49 -0.96 0.96
N GLY A 118 16.57 -1.14 1.74
CA GLY A 118 16.60 -2.07 2.87
C GLY A 118 16.91 -3.53 2.54
N GLY A 119 17.08 -3.90 1.26
CA GLY A 119 17.37 -5.29 0.86
C GLY A 119 16.25 -6.29 1.17
N CYS A 120 15.08 -5.77 1.57
CA CYS A 120 13.92 -6.56 1.93
C CYS A 120 13.36 -7.29 0.71
N LYS A 121 12.82 -8.50 0.93
CA LYS A 121 12.17 -9.26 -0.14
C LYS A 121 10.75 -8.76 -0.38
N GLY A 122 10.39 -8.57 -1.64
CA GLY A 122 9.01 -8.37 -2.07
C GLY A 122 8.30 -9.70 -2.33
N ALA A 123 7.23 -9.64 -3.12
CA ALA A 123 6.52 -10.82 -3.61
C ALA A 123 5.97 -10.60 -5.01
N THR A 124 5.62 -11.68 -5.70
CA THR A 124 5.02 -11.61 -7.03
C THR A 124 3.92 -12.65 -7.17
N CYS A 125 2.74 -12.21 -7.58
CA CYS A 125 1.60 -13.04 -7.93
C CYS A 125 1.14 -12.67 -9.34
N ALA A 126 1.79 -13.26 -10.34
CA ALA A 126 1.53 -12.96 -11.76
C ALA A 126 0.22 -13.58 -12.29
N VAL A 127 -0.25 -14.67 -11.65
CA VAL A 127 -1.41 -15.44 -12.10
C VAL A 127 -2.35 -15.78 -10.94
N GLY A 128 -3.62 -16.08 -11.27
CA GLY A 128 -4.68 -16.46 -10.33
C GLY A 128 -4.47 -17.83 -9.65
N ARG A 129 -3.24 -18.33 -9.59
CA ARG A 129 -2.85 -19.58 -8.90
C ARG A 129 -1.53 -19.44 -8.15
N CYS A 130 -1.09 -18.21 -7.82
CA CYS A 130 0.11 -18.03 -6.99
C CYS A 130 -0.06 -18.69 -5.61
N LEU A 131 1.06 -19.12 -5.05
CA LEU A 131 1.14 -19.93 -3.83
C LEU A 131 0.95 -19.08 -2.57
N SER A 132 0.64 -19.72 -1.44
CA SER A 132 0.39 -19.03 -0.16
C SER A 132 1.58 -18.20 0.31
N TYR A 133 2.81 -18.61 -0.03
CA TYR A 133 3.98 -17.80 0.28
C TYR A 133 4.03 -16.50 -0.53
N ASP A 134 3.47 -16.44 -1.75
CA ASP A 134 3.51 -15.25 -2.61
C ASP A 134 2.35 -14.29 -2.35
N ALA A 135 1.18 -14.82 -1.99
CA ALA A 135 0.01 -14.03 -1.67
C ALA A 135 -0.86 -14.72 -0.63
N TRP A 136 -1.56 -13.94 0.18
CA TRP A 136 -2.61 -14.45 1.05
C TRP A 136 -3.74 -15.01 0.19
N ILE A 137 -3.98 -16.32 0.30
CA ILE A 137 -4.99 -17.05 -0.48
C ILE A 137 -6.27 -17.24 0.34
N PRO A 138 -7.44 -17.37 -0.32
CA PRO A 138 -8.68 -17.73 0.35
C PRO A 138 -8.53 -19.05 1.13
N GLY A 139 -8.84 -19.02 2.41
CA GLY A 139 -8.70 -20.16 3.31
C GLY A 139 -9.16 -19.82 4.73
N PRO A 140 -9.27 -20.81 5.63
CA PRO A 140 -9.82 -20.61 6.97
C PRO A 140 -8.91 -19.78 7.89
N VAL A 141 -7.61 -19.69 7.60
CA VAL A 141 -6.62 -18.98 8.43
C VAL A 141 -5.59 -18.29 7.54
N ASP A 142 -5.25 -17.06 7.89
CA ASP A 142 -4.03 -16.38 7.44
C ASP A 142 -2.86 -16.82 8.33
N ASP A 143 -1.96 -17.65 7.80
CA ASP A 143 -0.79 -18.15 8.53
C ASP A 143 0.39 -17.16 8.54
N GLY A 144 0.23 -16.00 7.91
CA GLY A 144 1.26 -14.97 7.80
C GLY A 144 2.38 -15.30 6.79
N SER A 145 2.31 -16.43 6.06
CA SER A 145 3.36 -16.84 5.11
C SER A 145 3.57 -15.87 3.94
N SER A 146 2.54 -15.10 3.60
CA SER A 146 2.56 -14.07 2.56
C SER A 146 3.14 -12.71 3.02
N LEU A 147 3.33 -12.53 4.33
CA LEU A 147 3.82 -11.27 4.88
C LEU A 147 5.27 -11.03 4.46
N ARG A 148 5.56 -9.80 4.06
CA ARG A 148 6.90 -9.30 3.77
C ARG A 148 7.17 -8.12 4.67
N PHE A 149 8.02 -8.32 5.67
CA PHE A 149 8.42 -7.27 6.58
C PHE A 149 9.57 -6.47 6.00
N CYS A 150 9.53 -5.16 6.19
CA CYS A 150 10.66 -4.28 5.92
C CYS A 150 10.75 -3.19 6.99
N PRO A 151 11.38 -3.47 8.13
CA PRO A 151 11.42 -2.56 9.28
C PRO A 151 12.51 -1.50 9.11
N VAL A 152 12.51 -0.80 7.98
CA VAL A 152 13.47 0.26 7.65
C VAL A 152 12.70 1.59 7.53
N ALA A 153 13.31 2.67 7.98
CA ALA A 153 12.75 4.01 7.80
C ALA A 153 12.83 4.45 6.33
N ASN A 154 11.95 5.36 5.92
CA ASN A 154 11.99 5.99 4.59
C ASN A 154 11.95 5.01 3.39
N ILE A 155 11.37 3.84 3.58
CA ILE A 155 11.15 2.89 2.49
C ILE A 155 10.04 3.36 1.56
N GLY A 156 10.14 3.00 0.30
CA GLY A 156 9.08 3.11 -0.68
C GLY A 156 8.75 1.77 -1.32
N LEU A 157 7.79 1.79 -2.23
CA LEU A 157 7.32 0.63 -2.96
C LEU A 157 7.42 0.85 -4.47
N LYS A 158 7.90 -0.17 -5.17
CA LYS A 158 7.76 -0.31 -6.62
C LYS A 158 6.77 -1.40 -6.89
N ILE A 159 5.71 -1.08 -7.62
CA ILE A 159 4.60 -1.99 -7.92
C ILE A 159 4.56 -2.18 -9.42
N THR A 160 4.53 -3.43 -9.85
CA THR A 160 4.46 -3.83 -11.26
C THR A 160 3.17 -4.59 -11.50
N PHE A 161 2.37 -4.11 -12.45
CA PHE A 161 1.20 -4.82 -12.96
C PHE A 161 1.60 -5.70 -14.14
N CYS A 162 1.12 -6.95 -14.14
CA CYS A 162 1.55 -8.03 -15.03
C CYS A 162 3.09 -8.21 -15.06
N PRO A 163 3.72 -8.45 -13.89
CA PRO A 163 5.15 -8.69 -13.80
C PRO A 163 5.58 -9.94 -14.58
#